data_AF-A0AAJ0A9Y1-F1
#
_entry.id   AF-A0AAJ0A9Y1-F1
#
_cell.length_a   1.000
_cell.length_b   1.000
_cell.length_c   1.000
_cell.angle_alpha   90.00
_cell.angle_beta   90.00
_cell.angle_gamma   90.00
#
_symmetry.space_group_name_H-M   'P 1'
#
loop_
_entity.id
_entity.type
_entity.pdbx_description
1 polymer ?
#
loop_
_entity_poly.entity_id
_entity_poly.type
_entity_poly.pdbx_seq_one_letter_code
_entity_poly.pdbx_strand_id
1 'polypeptide(L)'
;MALLYETVPTSEDTWIECLGDLGRYRMAIEDDDLKDRKVWTSVSRHWYSKASNKASTTGRLYHHLAILARPNALQQLFYYTKSLCVQIPFLSARESIMTLFDPHLNGIPTRLQEIDAAFIRANGILFSGMNTDQLESSVCEFVDSLDFHIARHTRLWLESGYHISVALGCAILEYGSESNPIIRAIKLGSVDDADVPKDVAETVIAPTQKFLDALDFAARTHNVVFRRFGDDNTRPYLHVTLSFLYHMSQFPAAMALIEEKMPWKLISLLLNTINSKDMSIKTIKSEEFPRPDKGDPRPLPDDFAQRGLLWVENYYPNDWFTAAKVDDDEKHFEVASMMEERSSRCLWLGCRLAATSTWLTYNKETSQFGVASHYEMNIDLSSDATPQSNGEGVNDTKTPGAPEASN
;
A
#
# COMPACT_ATOMS: atom_id res chain seq x y z
N MET A 1 28.85 21.00 0.57
CA MET A 1 27.45 20.79 1.03
C MET A 1 27.38 19.82 2.19
N ALA A 2 28.00 18.62 2.15
CA ALA A 2 28.04 17.71 3.31
C ALA A 2 28.64 18.37 4.58
N LEU A 3 29.75 19.10 4.43
CA LEU A 3 30.32 19.88 5.54
C LEU A 3 29.36 20.96 6.07
N LEU A 4 28.54 21.58 5.21
CA LEU A 4 27.55 22.59 5.63
C LEU A 4 26.38 21.94 6.37
N TYR A 5 25.95 20.76 5.93
CA TYR A 5 24.99 19.92 6.66
C TYR A 5 25.50 19.63 8.09
N GLU A 6 26.78 19.30 8.25
CA GLU A 6 27.38 18.99 9.55
C GLU A 6 27.64 20.22 10.44
N THR A 7 27.87 21.40 9.84
CA THR A 7 28.36 22.59 10.57
C THR A 7 27.33 23.70 10.71
N VAL A 8 26.22 23.67 9.95
CA VAL A 8 25.18 24.71 9.95
C VAL A 8 23.79 24.08 10.16
N PRO A 9 23.44 23.70 11.41
CA PRO A 9 22.21 22.99 11.72
C PRO A 9 20.94 23.81 11.48
N THR A 10 21.03 25.14 11.46
CA THR A 10 19.90 26.05 11.22
C THR A 10 19.29 25.93 9.83
N SER A 11 19.99 25.33 8.86
CA SER A 11 19.49 25.09 7.51
C SER A 11 19.60 23.62 7.10
N GLU A 12 19.65 22.73 8.08
CA GLU A 12 19.86 21.29 7.88
C GLU A 12 18.90 20.70 6.83
N ASP A 13 17.61 21.01 6.94
CA ASP A 13 16.58 20.49 6.03
C ASP A 13 16.80 20.94 4.57
N THR A 14 17.21 22.20 4.37
CA THR A 14 17.60 22.72 3.06
C THR A 14 18.83 21.98 2.52
N TRP A 15 19.83 21.73 3.37
CA TRP A 15 21.06 21.07 2.95
C TRP A 15 20.85 19.61 2.57
N ILE A 16 20.06 18.85 3.33
CA ILE A 16 19.73 17.44 3.03
C ILE A 16 19.12 17.35 1.63
N GLU A 17 18.17 18.24 1.32
CA GLU A 17 17.51 18.20 0.03
C GLU A 17 18.42 18.61 -1.13
N CYS A 18 19.22 19.68 -0.96
CA CYS A 18 20.17 20.07 -1.98
C CYS A 18 21.23 18.99 -2.25
N LEU A 19 21.60 18.18 -1.25
CA LEU A 19 22.47 17.01 -1.44
C LEU A 19 21.79 15.92 -2.29
N GLY A 20 20.48 15.73 -2.10
CA GLY A 20 19.65 14.90 -2.97
C GLY A 20 19.65 15.39 -4.43
N ASP A 21 19.43 16.69 -4.63
CA ASP A 21 19.46 17.34 -5.95
C ASP A 21 20.82 17.21 -6.64
N LEU A 22 21.92 17.47 -5.92
CA LEU A 22 23.28 17.32 -6.47
C LEU A 22 23.54 15.88 -6.93
N GLY A 23 23.15 14.88 -6.12
CA GLY A 23 23.24 13.49 -6.52
C GLY A 23 22.42 13.18 -7.77
N ARG A 24 21.20 13.73 -7.86
CA ARG A 24 20.29 13.55 -9.00
C ARG A 24 20.83 14.21 -10.27
N TYR A 25 21.36 15.43 -10.19
CA TYR A 25 21.99 16.10 -11.32
C TYR A 25 23.23 15.36 -11.78
N ARG A 26 24.06 14.85 -10.85
CA ARG A 26 25.23 14.06 -11.21
C ARG A 26 24.84 12.74 -11.88
N MET A 27 23.80 12.05 -11.40
CA MET A 27 23.22 10.89 -12.06
C MET A 27 22.74 11.21 -13.49
N ALA A 28 22.16 12.38 -13.70
CA ALA A 28 21.58 12.77 -14.99
C ALA A 28 22.62 13.12 -16.07
N ILE A 29 23.79 13.63 -15.68
CA ILE A 29 24.90 13.92 -16.61
C ILE A 29 25.84 12.73 -16.83
N GLU A 30 25.69 11.67 -16.05
CA GLU A 30 26.48 10.44 -16.17
C GLU A 30 25.83 9.54 -17.24
N ASP A 31 26.26 9.74 -18.49
CA ASP A 31 25.70 9.07 -19.67
C ASP A 31 26.44 7.77 -20.03
N ASP A 32 27.75 7.68 -19.75
CA ASP A 32 28.59 6.59 -20.25
C ASP A 32 28.80 5.44 -19.23
N ASP A 33 28.72 5.70 -17.92
CA ASP A 33 28.95 4.69 -16.87
C ASP A 33 27.67 4.33 -16.07
N LEU A 34 27.09 3.18 -16.39
CA LEU A 34 25.92 2.63 -15.69
C LEU A 34 26.16 2.34 -14.20
N LYS A 35 27.41 2.06 -13.80
CA LYS A 35 27.77 1.80 -12.40
C LYS A 35 27.78 3.12 -11.63
N ASP A 36 28.41 4.15 -12.17
CA ASP A 36 28.44 5.47 -11.54
C ASP A 36 27.04 6.08 -11.47
N ARG A 37 26.23 5.91 -12.52
CA ARG A 37 24.82 6.30 -12.50
C ARG A 37 24.05 5.62 -11.35
N LYS A 38 24.28 4.32 -11.11
CA LYS A 38 23.67 3.59 -9.98
C LYS A 38 24.15 4.12 -8.63
N VAL A 39 25.44 4.44 -8.49
CA VAL A 39 25.99 5.05 -7.27
C VAL A 39 25.31 6.37 -6.99
N TRP A 40 25.23 7.27 -7.97
CA TRP A 40 24.58 8.57 -7.80
C TRP A 40 23.07 8.48 -7.58
N THR A 41 22.41 7.50 -8.19
CA THR A 41 21.01 7.17 -7.87
C THR A 41 20.86 6.80 -6.39
N SER A 42 21.76 5.95 -5.87
CA SER A 42 21.74 5.53 -4.46
C SER A 42 22.02 6.69 -3.51
N VAL A 43 23.01 7.54 -3.82
CA VAL A 43 23.35 8.74 -3.05
C VAL A 43 22.15 9.70 -3.01
N SER A 44 21.55 9.98 -4.15
CA SER A 44 20.39 10.86 -4.24
C SER A 44 19.19 10.30 -3.45
N ARG A 45 18.92 9.00 -3.60
CA ARG A 45 17.85 8.31 -2.87
C ARG A 45 18.06 8.39 -1.37
N HIS A 46 19.28 8.16 -0.87
CA HIS A 46 19.60 8.28 0.55
C HIS A 46 19.25 9.67 1.10
N TRP A 47 19.67 10.74 0.41
CA TRP A 47 19.38 12.11 0.86
C TRP A 47 17.90 12.46 0.82
N TYR A 48 17.17 12.08 -0.22
CA TYR A 48 15.71 12.33 -0.27
C TYR A 48 14.93 11.47 0.72
N SER A 49 15.35 10.22 0.98
CA SER A 49 14.77 9.39 2.04
C SER A 49 14.90 10.08 3.39
N LYS A 50 16.08 10.63 3.69
CA LYS A 50 16.36 11.35 4.93
C LYS A 50 15.53 12.63 5.03
N ALA A 51 15.44 13.40 3.95
CA ALA A 51 14.59 14.60 3.89
C ALA A 51 13.12 14.24 4.15
N SER A 52 12.63 13.18 3.49
CA SER A 52 11.22 12.77 3.59
C SER A 52 10.85 12.25 4.99
N ASN A 53 11.80 11.79 5.79
CA ASN A 53 11.51 11.46 7.20
C ASN A 53 11.27 12.70 8.05
N LYS A 54 12.01 13.78 7.78
CA LYS A 54 11.90 15.01 8.55
C LYS A 54 10.65 15.79 8.13
N ALA A 55 10.41 15.86 6.83
CA ALA A 55 9.29 16.56 6.23
C ALA A 55 8.32 15.58 5.55
N SER A 56 7.78 14.62 6.32
CA SER A 56 6.96 13.52 5.78
C SER A 56 5.66 13.96 5.12
N THR A 57 5.23 15.19 5.35
CA THR A 57 4.04 15.78 4.73
C THR A 57 4.33 16.47 3.40
N THR A 58 5.60 16.55 2.98
CA THR A 58 6.02 17.30 1.78
C THR A 58 6.09 16.40 0.54
N GLY A 59 5.12 16.57 -0.36
CA GLY A 59 4.93 15.74 -1.55
C GLY A 59 6.12 15.74 -2.51
N ARG A 60 6.84 16.86 -2.63
CA ARG A 60 7.93 17.01 -3.60
C ARG A 60 9.11 16.05 -3.34
N LEU A 61 9.33 15.68 -2.08
CA LEU A 61 10.38 14.72 -1.72
C LEU A 61 10.04 13.32 -2.24
N TYR A 62 8.77 12.92 -2.15
CA TYR A 62 8.30 11.65 -2.72
C TYR A 62 8.29 11.67 -4.25
N HIS A 63 8.02 12.81 -4.89
CA HIS A 63 8.16 12.94 -6.35
C HIS A 63 9.60 12.64 -6.81
N HIS A 64 10.60 13.19 -6.12
CA HIS A 64 12.01 12.88 -6.42
C HIS A 64 12.35 11.41 -6.18
N LEU A 65 11.86 10.82 -5.08
CA LEU A 65 12.01 9.39 -4.81
C LEU A 65 11.36 8.52 -5.90
N ALA A 66 10.22 8.95 -6.45
CA ALA A 66 9.58 8.27 -7.56
C ALA A 66 10.49 8.24 -8.80
N ILE A 67 11.10 9.37 -9.19
CA ILE A 67 12.04 9.41 -10.32
C ILE A 67 13.21 8.42 -10.12
N LEU A 68 13.71 8.32 -8.89
CA LEU A 68 14.84 7.47 -8.51
C LEU A 68 14.47 5.99 -8.28
N ALA A 69 13.18 5.64 -8.27
CA ALA A 69 12.72 4.27 -8.07
C ALA A 69 12.84 3.41 -9.33
N ARG A 70 13.20 3.98 -10.49
CA ARG A 70 13.42 3.23 -11.73
C ARG A 70 14.49 2.13 -11.55
N PRO A 71 14.28 0.92 -12.11
CA PRO A 71 13.18 0.51 -12.98
C PRO A 71 11.95 -0.07 -12.24
N ASN A 72 11.86 0.03 -10.91
CA ASN A 72 10.75 -0.53 -10.13
C ASN A 72 9.46 0.28 -10.35
N ALA A 73 8.56 -0.21 -11.20
CA ALA A 73 7.32 0.48 -11.56
C ALA A 73 6.33 0.61 -10.40
N LEU A 74 6.18 -0.43 -9.57
CA LEU A 74 5.30 -0.39 -8.41
C LEU A 74 5.76 0.65 -7.40
N GLN A 75 7.07 0.70 -7.11
CA GLN A 75 7.63 1.70 -6.20
C GLN A 75 7.55 3.12 -6.78
N GLN A 76 7.72 3.29 -8.10
CA GLN A 76 7.44 4.57 -8.78
C GLN A 76 5.99 5.01 -8.56
N LEU A 77 5.02 4.13 -8.80
CA LEU A 77 3.60 4.43 -8.60
C LEU A 77 3.31 4.79 -7.14
N PHE A 78 3.83 4.02 -6.19
CA PHE A 78 3.71 4.30 -4.76
C PHE A 78 4.19 5.72 -4.43
N TYR A 79 5.40 6.09 -4.85
CA TYR A 79 5.95 7.40 -4.51
C TYR A 79 5.25 8.56 -5.23
N TYR A 80 4.87 8.40 -6.50
CA TYR A 80 4.12 9.43 -7.21
C TYR A 80 2.71 9.63 -6.61
N THR A 81 2.01 8.55 -6.28
CA THR A 81 0.68 8.66 -5.65
C THR A 81 0.78 9.24 -4.25
N LYS A 82 1.79 8.82 -3.46
CA LYS A 82 2.09 9.43 -2.15
C LYS A 82 2.39 10.92 -2.29
N SER A 83 3.17 11.34 -3.28
CA SER A 83 3.47 12.75 -3.56
C SER A 83 2.22 13.64 -3.70
N LEU A 84 1.13 13.06 -4.20
CA LEU A 84 -0.16 13.73 -4.41
C LEU A 84 -1.13 13.60 -3.22
N CYS A 85 -0.90 12.62 -2.34
CA CYS A 85 -1.81 12.25 -1.23
C CYS A 85 -1.21 12.49 0.17
N VAL A 86 -0.16 13.30 0.27
CA VAL A 86 0.31 13.87 1.54
C VAL A 86 -0.29 15.26 1.76
N GLN A 87 -0.20 15.76 3.00
CA GLN A 87 -0.81 17.04 3.40
C GLN A 87 -0.37 18.24 2.55
N ILE A 88 0.89 18.30 2.12
CA ILE A 88 1.40 19.33 1.19
C ILE A 88 1.70 18.65 -0.15
N PRO A 89 0.71 18.47 -1.03
CA PRO A 89 0.87 17.72 -2.27
C PRO A 89 1.76 18.46 -3.27
N PHE A 90 2.48 17.71 -4.11
CA PHE A 90 3.26 18.28 -5.20
C PHE A 90 2.58 18.03 -6.55
N LEU A 91 1.78 18.99 -7.00
CA LEU A 91 0.87 18.82 -8.14
C LEU A 91 1.59 18.58 -9.48
N SER A 92 2.84 19.04 -9.65
CA SER A 92 3.64 18.73 -10.84
C SER A 92 3.93 17.22 -10.99
N ALA A 93 3.76 16.42 -9.94
CA ALA A 93 3.79 14.97 -10.04
C ALA A 93 2.71 14.42 -10.98
N ARG A 94 1.59 15.13 -11.19
CA ARG A 94 0.53 14.71 -12.12
C ARG A 94 1.00 14.63 -13.58
N GLU A 95 1.92 15.50 -13.98
CA GLU A 95 2.54 15.43 -15.31
C GLU A 95 3.63 14.36 -15.34
N SER A 96 4.45 14.30 -14.29
CA SER A 96 5.60 13.37 -14.24
C SER A 96 5.19 11.90 -14.21
N ILE A 97 4.12 11.56 -13.49
CA ILE A 97 3.61 10.18 -13.38
C ILE A 97 3.13 9.65 -14.74
N MET A 98 2.73 10.50 -15.68
CA MET A 98 2.35 10.05 -17.02
C MET A 98 3.49 9.32 -17.74
N THR A 99 4.75 9.68 -17.46
CA THR A 99 5.91 8.93 -18.01
C THR A 99 5.97 7.46 -17.58
N LEU A 100 5.30 7.11 -16.47
CA LEU A 100 5.10 5.73 -16.04
C LEU A 100 3.91 5.08 -16.76
N PHE A 101 2.81 5.82 -16.97
CA PHE A 101 1.57 5.30 -17.54
C PHE A 101 1.54 5.22 -19.07
N ASP A 102 2.11 6.20 -19.77
CA ASP A 102 2.02 6.34 -21.22
C ASP A 102 2.45 5.08 -22.00
N PRO A 103 3.52 4.36 -21.63
CA PRO A 103 3.86 3.11 -22.32
C PRO A 103 2.74 2.07 -22.24
N HIS A 104 2.06 1.98 -21.10
CA HIS A 104 1.00 0.99 -20.87
C HIS A 104 -0.34 1.41 -21.49
N LEU A 105 -0.65 2.70 -21.48
CA LEU A 105 -1.85 3.25 -22.11
C LEU A 105 -1.80 3.19 -23.64
N ASN A 106 -0.59 3.32 -24.22
CA ASN A 106 -0.38 3.29 -25.66
C ASN A 106 0.01 1.90 -26.21
N GLY A 107 -0.03 0.85 -25.39
CA GLY A 107 0.30 -0.51 -25.82
C GLY A 107 1.77 -0.72 -26.21
N ILE A 108 2.68 0.12 -25.70
CA ILE A 108 4.12 0.01 -25.95
C ILE A 108 4.67 -1.16 -25.13
N PRO A 109 5.39 -2.12 -25.74
CA PRO A 109 6.00 -3.22 -25.01
C PRO A 109 6.93 -2.72 -23.90
N THR A 110 6.75 -3.25 -22.69
CA THR A 110 7.60 -2.95 -21.53
C THR A 110 8.31 -4.20 -21.03
N ARG A 111 9.30 -4.03 -20.16
CA ARG A 111 10.03 -5.15 -19.50
C ARG A 111 9.37 -5.59 -18.18
N LEU A 112 8.19 -5.07 -17.85
CA LEU A 112 7.48 -5.42 -16.62
C LEU A 112 6.86 -6.82 -16.74
N GLN A 113 6.67 -7.48 -15.60
CA GLN A 113 5.81 -8.67 -15.55
C GLN A 113 4.38 -8.26 -15.91
N GLU A 114 3.61 -9.17 -16.51
CA GLU A 114 2.25 -8.89 -16.98
C GLU A 114 1.36 -8.36 -15.86
N ILE A 115 1.41 -8.96 -14.68
CA ILE A 115 0.67 -8.49 -13.49
C ILE A 115 1.06 -7.06 -13.07
N ASP A 116 2.35 -6.72 -13.08
CA ASP A 116 2.79 -5.36 -12.74
C ASP A 116 2.30 -4.37 -13.81
N ALA A 117 2.41 -4.74 -15.09
CA ALA A 117 1.93 -3.93 -16.20
C ALA A 117 0.41 -3.71 -16.13
N ALA A 118 -0.36 -4.73 -15.74
CA ALA A 118 -1.81 -4.65 -15.54
C ALA A 118 -2.16 -3.70 -14.39
N PHE A 119 -1.46 -3.79 -13.25
CA PHE A 119 -1.66 -2.89 -12.11
C PHE A 119 -1.36 -1.43 -12.46
N ILE A 120 -0.24 -1.18 -13.16
CA ILE A 120 0.15 0.16 -13.62
C ILE A 120 -0.85 0.69 -14.64
N ARG A 121 -1.32 -0.13 -15.58
CA ARG A 121 -2.31 0.24 -16.60
C ARG A 121 -3.66 0.60 -15.99
N ALA A 122 -4.18 -0.21 -15.06
CA ALA A 122 -5.44 0.09 -14.36
C ALA A 122 -5.36 1.43 -13.61
N ASN A 123 -4.26 1.67 -12.88
CA ASN A 123 -4.02 2.96 -12.24
C ASN A 123 -3.88 4.11 -13.26
N GLY A 124 -3.21 3.89 -14.39
CA GLY A 124 -3.06 4.91 -15.44
C GLY A 124 -4.41 5.31 -16.05
N ILE A 125 -5.30 4.35 -16.28
CA ILE A 125 -6.67 4.58 -16.78
C ILE A 125 -7.47 5.36 -15.74
N LEU A 126 -7.49 4.92 -14.48
CA LEU A 126 -8.16 5.63 -13.39
C LEU A 126 -7.60 7.05 -13.22
N PHE A 127 -6.28 7.22 -13.28
CA PHE A 127 -5.60 8.50 -13.09
C PHE A 127 -5.95 9.50 -14.20
N SER A 128 -5.78 9.10 -15.47
CA SER A 128 -5.93 9.96 -16.63
C SER A 128 -7.37 10.12 -17.12
N GLY A 129 -8.24 9.13 -16.87
CA GLY A 129 -9.57 9.04 -17.49
C GLY A 129 -9.53 8.66 -18.97
N MET A 130 -8.37 8.21 -19.49
CA MET A 130 -8.20 7.73 -20.86
C MET A 130 -8.38 6.21 -20.94
N ASN A 131 -8.82 5.70 -22.09
CA ASN A 131 -8.98 4.27 -22.36
C ASN A 131 -9.85 3.54 -21.31
N THR A 132 -10.94 4.17 -20.87
CA THR A 132 -11.83 3.62 -19.85
C THR A 132 -12.47 2.29 -20.26
N ASP A 133 -12.58 2.03 -21.56
CA ASP A 133 -13.00 0.76 -22.15
C ASP A 133 -12.07 -0.42 -21.80
N GLN A 134 -10.80 -0.14 -21.45
CA GLN A 134 -9.79 -1.15 -21.11
C GLN A 134 -9.61 -1.35 -19.60
N LEU A 135 -10.36 -0.60 -18.78
CA LEU A 135 -10.21 -0.66 -17.33
C LEU A 135 -10.54 -2.06 -16.80
N GLU A 136 -11.71 -2.57 -17.17
CA GLU A 136 -12.21 -3.87 -16.68
C GLU A 136 -11.24 -5.00 -17.04
N SER A 137 -10.76 -5.05 -18.29
CA SER A 137 -9.80 -6.08 -18.70
C SER A 137 -8.47 -5.97 -17.94
N SER A 138 -7.99 -4.75 -17.68
CA SER A 138 -6.75 -4.53 -16.93
C SER A 138 -6.89 -4.92 -15.45
N VAL A 139 -8.06 -4.65 -14.86
CA VAL A 139 -8.37 -5.05 -13.49
C VAL A 139 -8.47 -6.58 -13.39
N CYS A 140 -9.18 -7.25 -14.32
CA CYS A 140 -9.25 -8.71 -14.35
C CYS A 140 -7.86 -9.34 -14.48
N GLU A 141 -7.05 -8.89 -15.43
CA GLU A 141 -5.69 -9.40 -15.66
C GLU A 141 -4.83 -9.35 -14.38
N PHE A 142 -4.91 -8.24 -13.64
CA PHE A 142 -4.24 -8.10 -12.35
C PHE A 142 -4.83 -9.02 -11.27
N VAL A 143 -6.15 -8.94 -11.05
CA VAL A 143 -6.84 -9.63 -9.96
C VAL A 143 -6.74 -11.15 -10.12
N ASP A 144 -6.90 -11.67 -11.34
CA ASP A 144 -6.85 -13.11 -11.63
C ASP A 144 -5.43 -13.69 -11.45
N SER A 145 -4.40 -12.86 -11.65
CA SER A 145 -2.99 -13.25 -11.47
C SER A 145 -2.48 -13.07 -10.03
N LEU A 146 -3.21 -12.29 -9.21
CA LEU A 146 -2.71 -11.79 -7.93
C LEU A 146 -2.47 -12.90 -6.91
N ASP A 147 -3.38 -13.86 -6.77
CA ASP A 147 -3.23 -14.93 -5.78
C ASP A 147 -1.95 -15.76 -6.02
N PHE A 148 -1.75 -16.18 -7.28
CA PHE A 148 -0.55 -16.90 -7.69
C PHE A 148 0.71 -16.05 -7.51
N HIS A 149 0.63 -14.75 -7.81
CA HIS A 149 1.76 -13.84 -7.64
C HIS A 149 2.19 -13.72 -6.17
N ILE A 150 1.24 -13.60 -5.23
CA ILE A 150 1.51 -13.57 -3.79
C ILE A 150 2.19 -14.88 -3.36
N ALA A 151 1.62 -16.03 -3.75
CA ALA A 151 2.15 -17.35 -3.42
C ALA A 151 3.59 -17.55 -3.93
N ARG A 152 3.91 -17.03 -5.12
CA ARG A 152 5.25 -17.15 -5.72
C ARG A 152 6.29 -16.24 -5.07
N HIS A 153 5.92 -15.04 -4.65
CA HIS A 153 6.87 -14.05 -4.14
C HIS A 153 7.10 -14.14 -2.63
N THR A 154 6.19 -14.78 -1.87
CA THR A 154 6.33 -15.05 -0.43
C THR A 154 6.76 -13.79 0.34
N ARG A 155 7.94 -13.77 0.97
CA ARG A 155 8.45 -12.63 1.76
C ARG A 155 8.68 -11.36 0.94
N LEU A 156 8.94 -11.46 -0.37
CA LEU A 156 9.08 -10.28 -1.24
C LEU A 156 7.73 -9.55 -1.42
N TRP A 157 6.62 -10.22 -1.13
CA TRP A 157 5.30 -9.61 -1.15
C TRP A 157 5.06 -8.65 0.02
N LEU A 158 5.84 -8.72 1.12
CA LEU A 158 5.65 -7.82 2.26
C LEU A 158 5.71 -6.35 1.82
N GLU A 159 6.73 -5.99 1.03
CA GLU A 159 6.92 -4.64 0.49
C GLU A 159 5.89 -4.31 -0.61
N SER A 160 5.72 -5.22 -1.57
CA SER A 160 4.78 -5.00 -2.68
C SER A 160 3.34 -4.83 -2.18
N GLY A 161 2.95 -5.58 -1.15
CA GLY A 161 1.63 -5.54 -0.54
C GLY A 161 1.30 -4.17 0.06
N TYR A 162 2.17 -3.60 0.90
CA TYR A 162 1.86 -2.27 1.45
C TYR A 162 1.94 -1.17 0.38
N HIS A 163 2.80 -1.28 -0.64
CA HIS A 163 2.81 -0.34 -1.77
C HIS A 163 1.50 -0.37 -2.56
N ILE A 164 0.98 -1.56 -2.86
CA ILE A 164 -0.30 -1.74 -3.56
C ILE A 164 -1.45 -1.21 -2.71
N SER A 165 -1.50 -1.54 -1.41
CA SER A 165 -2.54 -1.06 -0.51
C SER A 165 -2.56 0.48 -0.42
N VAL A 166 -1.39 1.12 -0.30
CA VAL A 166 -1.28 2.60 -0.35
C VAL A 166 -1.75 3.15 -1.69
N ALA A 167 -1.32 2.57 -2.81
CA ALA A 167 -1.71 3.03 -4.14
C ALA A 167 -3.23 2.93 -4.36
N LEU A 168 -3.87 1.87 -3.88
CA LEU A 168 -5.33 1.70 -3.91
C LEU A 168 -6.04 2.74 -3.04
N GLY A 169 -5.55 3.00 -1.82
CA GLY A 169 -6.08 4.09 -0.97
C GLY A 169 -5.97 5.46 -1.66
N CYS A 170 -4.84 5.72 -2.31
CA CYS A 170 -4.65 6.92 -3.13
C CYS A 170 -5.62 6.98 -4.32
N ALA A 171 -5.88 5.86 -5.01
CA ALA A 171 -6.82 5.79 -6.12
C ALA A 171 -8.27 6.05 -5.68
N ILE A 172 -8.69 5.50 -4.53
CA ILE A 172 -10.01 5.80 -3.91
C ILE A 172 -10.14 7.31 -3.61
N LEU A 173 -9.04 7.97 -3.23
CA LEU A 173 -9.00 9.41 -3.02
C LEU A 173 -8.79 10.22 -4.31
N GLU A 174 -8.96 9.59 -5.49
CA GLU A 174 -8.71 10.17 -6.81
C GLU A 174 -7.34 10.87 -6.91
N TYR A 175 -6.34 10.29 -6.26
CA TYR A 175 -4.98 10.80 -6.17
C TYR A 175 -4.93 12.22 -5.59
N GLY A 176 -5.66 12.45 -4.50
CA GLY A 176 -5.69 13.72 -3.78
C GLY A 176 -6.51 14.80 -4.48
N SER A 177 -7.50 14.43 -5.30
CA SER A 177 -8.35 15.42 -5.98
C SER A 177 -9.27 16.13 -4.98
N GLU A 178 -9.35 17.46 -5.01
CA GLU A 178 -10.30 18.20 -4.18
C GLU A 178 -11.77 17.98 -4.57
N SER A 179 -12.01 17.42 -5.75
CA SER A 179 -13.34 16.98 -6.19
C SER A 179 -13.78 15.67 -5.57
N ASN A 180 -12.87 14.93 -4.94
CA ASN A 180 -13.14 13.60 -4.44
C ASN A 180 -14.22 13.62 -3.34
N PRO A 181 -15.22 12.74 -3.41
CA PRO A 181 -16.36 12.74 -2.48
C PRO A 181 -15.94 12.48 -1.03
N ILE A 182 -14.93 11.62 -0.78
CA ILE A 182 -14.39 11.37 0.57
C ILE A 182 -13.68 12.62 1.10
N ILE A 183 -12.81 13.24 0.31
CA ILE A 183 -12.08 14.45 0.75
C ILE A 183 -13.06 15.57 1.09
N ARG A 184 -14.13 15.73 0.31
CA ARG A 184 -15.21 16.69 0.59
C ARG A 184 -15.98 16.33 1.86
N ALA A 185 -16.34 15.07 2.05
CA ALA A 185 -17.03 14.59 3.24
C ALA A 185 -16.21 14.83 4.52
N ILE A 186 -14.89 14.59 4.48
CA ILE A 186 -13.97 14.84 5.60
C ILE A 186 -13.86 16.34 5.90
N LYS A 187 -13.69 17.18 4.87
CA LYS A 187 -13.62 18.64 5.03
C LYS A 187 -14.91 19.20 5.65
N LEU A 188 -16.08 18.77 5.16
CA LEU A 188 -17.38 19.18 5.68
C LEU A 188 -17.61 18.71 7.13
N GLY A 189 -17.15 17.49 7.49
CA GLY A 189 -17.28 16.98 8.86
C GLY A 189 -16.32 17.60 9.87
N SER A 190 -15.26 18.28 9.39
CA SER A 190 -14.23 18.92 10.23
C SER A 190 -14.55 20.39 10.53
N VAL A 191 -15.43 21.01 9.75
CA VAL A 191 -15.98 22.34 10.03
C VAL A 191 -17.30 22.11 10.78
N ASP A 192 -17.50 22.73 11.95
CA ASP A 192 -18.79 22.74 12.67
C ASP A 192 -19.85 23.53 11.85
N ASP A 193 -20.16 23.03 10.65
CA ASP A 193 -20.86 23.79 9.61
C ASP A 193 -22.38 23.62 9.78
N ALA A 194 -22.93 24.35 10.74
CA ALA A 194 -24.37 24.46 10.97
C ALA A 194 -25.12 25.17 9.82
N ASP A 195 -24.40 25.73 8.83
CA ASP A 195 -24.95 26.63 7.81
C ASP A 195 -25.05 26.04 6.38
N VAL A 196 -24.61 24.80 6.12
CA VAL A 196 -24.76 24.18 4.80
C VAL A 196 -26.07 23.38 4.71
N PRO A 197 -27.00 23.73 3.80
CA PRO A 197 -28.22 22.95 3.59
C PRO A 197 -27.91 21.50 3.21
N LYS A 198 -28.62 20.55 3.83
CA LYS A 198 -28.41 19.10 3.68
C LYS A 198 -28.38 18.64 2.21
N ASP A 199 -29.28 19.16 1.37
CA ASP A 199 -29.39 18.80 -0.05
C ASP A 199 -28.15 19.22 -0.86
N VAL A 200 -27.52 20.33 -0.48
CA VAL A 200 -26.28 20.82 -1.12
C VAL A 200 -25.10 19.95 -0.68
N ALA A 201 -25.03 19.59 0.61
CA ALA A 201 -24.01 18.68 1.12
C ALA A 201 -24.07 17.30 0.45
N GLU A 202 -25.27 16.72 0.30
CA GLU A 202 -25.49 15.43 -0.38
C GLU A 202 -25.05 15.45 -1.85
N THR A 203 -25.34 16.55 -2.57
CA THR A 203 -24.91 16.70 -3.97
C THR A 203 -23.38 16.85 -4.09
N VAL A 204 -22.75 17.53 -3.12
CA VAL A 204 -21.29 17.78 -3.12
C VAL A 204 -20.49 16.50 -2.88
N ILE A 205 -21.02 15.56 -2.09
CA ILE A 205 -20.38 14.27 -1.75
C ILE A 205 -20.81 13.12 -2.67
N ALA A 206 -21.65 13.38 -3.68
CA ALA A 206 -22.13 12.34 -4.58
C ALA A 206 -20.94 11.62 -5.26
N PRO A 207 -20.92 10.26 -5.27
CA PRO A 207 -19.82 9.50 -5.84
C PRO A 207 -19.75 9.67 -7.36
N THR A 208 -18.54 9.89 -7.89
CA THR A 208 -18.26 9.94 -9.33
C THR A 208 -18.08 8.52 -9.87
N GLN A 209 -18.24 8.31 -11.18
CA GLN A 209 -17.92 7.01 -11.80
C GLN A 209 -16.45 6.62 -11.56
N LYS A 210 -15.52 7.57 -11.70
CA LYS A 210 -14.10 7.36 -11.44
C LYS A 210 -13.82 6.89 -10.00
N PHE A 211 -14.51 7.46 -9.02
CA PHE A 211 -14.46 7.01 -7.63
C PHE A 211 -14.98 5.58 -7.48
N LEU A 212 -16.15 5.29 -8.08
CA LEU A 212 -16.75 3.95 -8.01
C LEU A 212 -15.87 2.89 -8.67
N ASP A 213 -15.25 3.20 -9.80
CA ASP A 213 -14.32 2.32 -10.50
C ASP A 213 -13.06 2.03 -9.66
N ALA A 214 -12.51 3.07 -9.00
CA ALA A 214 -11.36 2.90 -8.10
C ALA A 214 -11.73 2.08 -6.86
N LEU A 215 -12.93 2.29 -6.29
CA LEU A 215 -13.45 1.53 -5.16
C LEU A 215 -13.67 0.06 -5.54
N ASP A 216 -14.20 -0.21 -6.72
CA ASP A 216 -14.40 -1.58 -7.21
C ASP A 216 -13.06 -2.29 -7.42
N PHE A 217 -12.08 -1.62 -8.03
CA PHE A 217 -10.73 -2.15 -8.18
C PHE A 217 -10.08 -2.50 -6.83
N ALA A 218 -10.19 -1.60 -5.86
CA ALA A 218 -9.69 -1.84 -4.51
C ALA A 218 -10.42 -3.02 -3.85
N ALA A 219 -11.76 -3.05 -3.90
CA ALA A 219 -12.56 -4.12 -3.32
C ALA A 219 -12.22 -5.49 -3.90
N ARG A 220 -12.04 -5.61 -5.22
CA ARG A 220 -11.63 -6.86 -5.88
C ARG A 220 -10.23 -7.30 -5.46
N THR A 221 -9.31 -6.34 -5.32
CA THR A 221 -7.95 -6.62 -4.82
C THR A 221 -7.98 -7.08 -3.36
N HIS A 222 -8.71 -6.39 -2.50
CA HIS A 222 -8.93 -6.78 -1.10
C HIS A 222 -9.52 -8.20 -0.99
N ASN A 223 -10.47 -8.55 -1.85
CA ASN A 223 -11.08 -9.88 -1.88
C ASN A 223 -10.06 -11.01 -2.13
N VAL A 224 -9.09 -10.81 -3.03
CA VAL A 224 -8.04 -11.80 -3.27
C VAL A 224 -7.09 -11.88 -2.07
N VAL A 225 -6.56 -10.74 -1.63
CA VAL A 225 -5.56 -10.71 -0.54
C VAL A 225 -6.13 -11.26 0.76
N PHE A 226 -7.38 -10.92 1.10
CA PHE A 226 -7.98 -11.32 2.37
C PHE A 226 -8.56 -12.74 2.40
N ARG A 227 -8.59 -13.45 1.25
CA ARG A 227 -8.89 -14.90 1.22
C ARG A 227 -7.68 -15.77 1.58
N ARG A 228 -6.47 -15.21 1.62
CA ARG A 228 -5.24 -15.93 1.96
C ARG A 228 -5.09 -16.08 3.47
N PHE A 229 -6.02 -16.82 4.08
CA PHE A 229 -6.06 -17.06 5.51
C PHE A 229 -4.79 -17.74 6.02
N GLY A 230 -4.19 -17.20 7.09
CA GLY A 230 -2.94 -17.72 7.64
C GLY A 230 -1.67 -17.40 6.83
N ASP A 231 -1.75 -16.66 5.71
CA ASP A 231 -0.58 -16.20 4.98
C ASP A 231 -0.03 -14.90 5.58
N ASP A 232 1.08 -15.03 6.32
CA ASP A 232 1.75 -13.93 7.01
C ASP A 232 2.19 -12.80 6.06
N ASN A 233 2.38 -13.09 4.77
CA ASN A 233 2.82 -12.09 3.79
C ASN A 233 1.74 -11.04 3.51
N THR A 234 0.48 -11.31 3.86
CA THR A 234 -0.64 -10.36 3.68
C THR A 234 -0.74 -9.32 4.79
N ARG A 235 -0.05 -9.52 5.92
CA ARG A 235 -0.19 -8.69 7.12
C ARG A 235 0.15 -7.20 6.89
N PRO A 236 1.19 -6.82 6.13
CA PRO A 236 1.45 -5.40 5.85
C PRO A 236 0.35 -4.74 5.01
N TYR A 237 -0.17 -5.46 4.01
CA TYR A 237 -1.32 -5.02 3.22
C TYR A 237 -2.56 -4.82 4.10
N LEU A 238 -2.83 -5.78 5.00
CA LEU A 238 -3.93 -5.69 5.95
C LEU A 238 -3.78 -4.48 6.88
N HIS A 239 -2.57 -4.25 7.42
CA HIS A 239 -2.32 -3.12 8.30
C HIS A 239 -2.63 -1.77 7.64
N VAL A 240 -2.12 -1.53 6.42
CA VAL A 240 -2.41 -0.30 5.65
C VAL A 240 -3.90 -0.17 5.33
N THR A 241 -4.58 -1.27 5.02
CA THR A 241 -6.02 -1.22 4.74
C THR A 241 -6.81 -0.87 6.00
N LEU A 242 -6.47 -1.47 7.15
CA LEU A 242 -7.15 -1.24 8.41
C LEU A 242 -6.92 0.17 8.95
N SER A 243 -5.73 0.76 8.76
CA SER A 243 -5.46 2.15 9.17
C SER A 243 -6.28 3.14 8.34
N PHE A 244 -6.41 2.90 7.02
CA PHE A 244 -7.29 3.67 6.14
C PHE A 244 -8.74 3.57 6.59
N LEU A 245 -9.26 2.36 6.83
CA LEU A 245 -10.63 2.15 7.32
C LEU A 245 -10.85 2.78 8.70
N TYR A 246 -9.87 2.72 9.59
CA TYR A 246 -9.95 3.34 10.92
C TYR A 246 -10.01 4.87 10.84
N HIS A 247 -9.32 5.48 9.90
CA HIS A 247 -9.46 6.91 9.63
C HIS A 247 -10.86 7.23 9.09
N MET A 248 -11.34 6.47 8.11
CA MET A 248 -12.67 6.68 7.53
C MET A 248 -13.78 6.50 8.56
N SER A 249 -13.64 5.60 9.53
CA SER A 249 -14.64 5.40 10.58
C SER A 249 -14.82 6.61 11.51
N GLN A 250 -13.88 7.57 11.52
CA GLN A 250 -14.03 8.84 12.24
C GLN A 250 -14.93 9.84 11.50
N PHE A 251 -15.26 9.58 10.23
CA PHE A 251 -16.06 10.45 9.38
C PHE A 251 -17.23 9.66 8.76
N PRO A 252 -18.41 9.61 9.42
CA PRO A 252 -19.53 8.77 8.99
C PRO A 252 -19.93 8.94 7.52
N ALA A 253 -19.94 10.17 7.01
CA ALA A 253 -20.27 10.44 5.61
C ALA A 253 -19.23 9.88 4.63
N ALA A 254 -17.94 9.90 4.99
CA ALA A 254 -16.88 9.30 4.17
C ALA A 254 -16.95 7.77 4.22
N MET A 255 -17.19 7.20 5.40
CA MET A 255 -17.29 5.75 5.59
C MET A 255 -18.47 5.15 4.82
N ALA A 256 -19.62 5.82 4.83
CA ALA A 256 -20.82 5.41 4.10
C ALA A 256 -20.60 5.26 2.58
N LEU A 257 -19.60 5.95 2.00
CA LEU A 257 -19.27 5.86 0.57
C LEU A 257 -18.53 4.56 0.21
N ILE A 258 -17.89 3.89 1.18
CA ILE A 258 -17.02 2.74 0.92
C ILE A 258 -17.44 1.46 1.64
N GLU A 259 -18.16 1.56 2.76
CA GLU A 259 -18.40 0.45 3.68
C GLU A 259 -19.08 -0.76 3.05
N GLU A 260 -20.03 -0.56 2.13
CA GLU A 260 -20.75 -1.63 1.45
C GLU A 260 -19.87 -2.48 0.52
N LYS A 261 -18.80 -1.89 -0.03
CA LYS A 261 -17.85 -2.58 -0.92
C LYS A 261 -16.72 -3.27 -0.17
N MET A 262 -16.54 -2.97 1.12
CA MET A 262 -15.46 -3.55 1.91
C MET A 262 -15.75 -5.00 2.30
N PRO A 263 -14.80 -5.94 2.11
CA PRO A 263 -15.01 -7.35 2.42
C PRO A 263 -14.88 -7.63 3.92
N TRP A 264 -15.76 -7.05 4.74
CA TRP A 264 -15.73 -7.14 6.21
C TRP A 264 -15.64 -8.57 6.72
N LYS A 265 -16.37 -9.50 6.08
CA LYS A 265 -16.32 -10.92 6.47
C LYS A 265 -14.93 -11.51 6.29
N LEU A 266 -14.28 -11.28 5.15
CA LEU A 266 -12.90 -11.75 4.91
C LEU A 266 -11.91 -11.11 5.89
N ILE A 267 -12.05 -9.80 6.16
CA ILE A 267 -11.23 -9.11 7.16
C ILE A 267 -11.39 -9.77 8.54
N SER A 268 -12.62 -10.05 8.97
CA SER A 268 -12.88 -10.71 10.27
C SER A 268 -12.24 -12.10 10.36
N LEU A 269 -12.32 -12.89 9.28
CA LEU A 269 -11.73 -14.21 9.21
C LEU A 269 -10.19 -14.16 9.22
N LEU A 270 -9.59 -13.23 8.47
CA LEU A 270 -8.15 -13.04 8.46
C LEU A 270 -7.64 -12.58 9.83
N LEU A 271 -8.31 -11.64 10.49
CA LEU A 271 -8.00 -11.23 11.87
C LEU A 271 -8.06 -12.41 12.85
N ASN A 272 -9.04 -13.31 12.70
CA ASN A 272 -9.12 -14.52 13.51
C ASN A 272 -7.95 -15.49 13.28
N THR A 273 -7.35 -15.51 12.09
CA THR A 273 -6.13 -16.32 11.85
C THR A 273 -4.88 -15.74 12.49
N ILE A 274 -4.84 -14.41 12.67
CA ILE A 274 -3.76 -13.69 13.34
C ILE A 274 -3.88 -13.83 14.86
N ASN A 275 -5.10 -13.96 15.38
CA ASN A 275 -5.36 -14.00 16.81
C ASN A 275 -4.84 -15.30 17.45
N SER A 276 -3.66 -15.25 18.04
CA SER A 276 -3.10 -16.34 18.82
C SER A 276 -3.57 -16.29 20.28
N LYS A 277 -3.68 -17.45 20.93
CA LYS A 277 -4.08 -17.55 22.35
C LYS A 277 -3.14 -16.82 23.31
N ASP A 278 -1.91 -16.54 22.88
CA ASP A 278 -0.87 -15.90 23.69
C ASP A 278 -0.87 -14.37 23.57
N MET A 279 -1.72 -13.79 22.71
CA MET A 279 -1.74 -12.34 22.52
C MET A 279 -2.42 -11.63 23.69
N SER A 280 -1.79 -10.56 24.18
CA SER A 280 -2.31 -9.75 25.28
C SER A 280 -3.62 -9.07 24.87
N ILE A 281 -4.74 -9.62 25.35
CA ILE A 281 -6.09 -9.03 25.19
C ILE A 281 -6.12 -7.58 25.70
N LYS A 282 -5.32 -7.27 26.73
CA LYS A 282 -5.19 -5.90 27.26
C LYS A 282 -4.60 -4.94 26.22
N THR A 283 -3.57 -5.39 25.49
CA THR A 283 -2.90 -4.58 24.46
C THR A 283 -3.81 -4.32 23.26
N ILE A 284 -4.51 -5.37 22.78
CA ILE A 284 -5.40 -5.27 21.62
C ILE A 284 -6.60 -4.36 21.89
N LYS A 285 -7.12 -4.35 23.13
CA LYS A 285 -8.27 -3.54 23.52
C LYS A 285 -7.92 -2.15 24.05
N SER A 286 -6.64 -1.81 24.13
CA SER A 286 -6.22 -0.50 24.60
C SER A 286 -6.78 0.60 23.69
N GLU A 287 -7.12 1.74 24.26
CA GLU A 287 -7.39 2.94 23.45
C GLU A 287 -6.09 3.55 22.92
N GLU A 288 -4.98 3.28 23.60
CA GLU A 288 -3.66 3.74 23.22
C GLU A 288 -3.08 2.89 22.10
N PHE A 289 -2.31 3.54 21.22
CA PHE A 289 -1.57 2.92 20.14
C PHE A 289 -0.61 1.83 20.69
N PRO A 290 -0.69 0.58 20.21
CA PRO A 290 0.19 -0.51 20.65
C PRO A 290 1.68 -0.14 20.53
N ARG A 291 2.46 -0.50 21.56
CA ARG A 291 3.92 -0.35 21.59
C ARG A 291 4.54 -1.68 22.02
N PRO A 292 5.80 -1.96 21.65
CA PRO A 292 6.50 -3.14 22.16
C PRO A 292 6.68 -3.02 23.69
N ASP A 293 6.47 -4.12 24.41
CA ASP A 293 6.62 -4.18 25.87
C ASP A 293 8.07 -4.01 26.33
N LYS A 294 9.04 -4.28 25.44
CA LYS A 294 10.48 -4.21 25.69
C LYS A 294 11.20 -3.57 24.52
N GLY A 295 12.20 -2.74 24.82
CA GLY A 295 13.02 -2.06 23.82
C GLY A 295 12.43 -0.74 23.35
N ASP A 296 13.21 -0.02 22.55
CA ASP A 296 12.75 1.23 21.95
C ASP A 296 11.74 0.92 20.82
N PRO A 297 10.64 1.69 20.72
CA PRO A 297 9.67 1.50 19.65
C PRO A 297 10.33 1.74 18.29
N ARG A 298 10.31 0.72 17.44
CA ARG A 298 10.82 0.78 16.07
C ARG A 298 9.63 0.72 15.10
N PRO A 299 9.35 1.79 14.34
CA PRO A 299 8.30 1.76 13.32
C PRO A 299 8.53 0.66 12.29
N LEU A 300 7.43 0.06 11.82
CA LEU A 300 7.44 -0.95 10.78
C LEU A 300 7.75 -0.33 9.40
N PRO A 301 8.23 -1.11 8.42
CA PRO A 301 8.38 -0.61 7.04
C PRO A 301 7.08 0.00 6.49
N ASP A 302 5.95 -0.65 6.76
CA ASP A 302 4.61 -0.18 6.41
C ASP A 302 4.14 1.03 7.25
N ASP A 303 4.75 1.33 8.39
CA ASP A 303 4.53 2.62 9.09
C ASP A 303 5.21 3.77 8.35
N PHE A 304 6.48 3.57 7.97
CA PHE A 304 7.23 4.56 7.18
C PHE A 304 6.58 4.80 5.82
N ALA A 305 6.06 3.74 5.19
CA ALA A 305 5.36 3.83 3.92
C ALA A 305 4.11 4.72 4.03
N GLN A 306 3.37 4.64 5.14
CA GLN A 306 2.15 5.42 5.34
C GLN A 306 2.40 6.83 5.86
N ARG A 307 3.47 7.06 6.63
CA ARG A 307 3.74 8.34 7.28
C ARG A 307 3.59 9.53 6.33
N GLY A 308 2.76 10.49 6.74
CA GLY A 308 2.47 11.72 6.01
C GLY A 308 1.27 11.67 5.07
N LEU A 309 0.71 10.48 4.80
CA LEU A 309 -0.54 10.35 4.05
C LEU A 309 -1.71 10.94 4.83
N LEU A 310 -2.71 11.46 4.11
CA LEU A 310 -3.86 12.16 4.70
C LEU A 310 -4.60 11.34 5.77
N TRP A 311 -4.67 10.02 5.62
CA TRP A 311 -5.42 9.16 6.55
C TRP A 311 -4.63 8.71 7.79
N VAL A 312 -3.36 9.09 7.94
CA VAL A 312 -2.55 8.73 9.12
C VAL A 312 -2.10 9.93 9.96
N GLU A 313 -2.65 11.12 9.70
CA GLU A 313 -2.28 12.36 10.42
C GLU A 313 -2.41 12.21 11.94
N ASN A 314 -3.50 11.61 12.43
CA ASN A 314 -3.77 11.41 13.86
C ASN A 314 -3.64 9.94 14.30
N TYR A 315 -2.99 9.10 13.48
CA TYR A 315 -2.90 7.67 13.76
C TYR A 315 -1.71 7.33 14.66
N TYR A 316 -0.55 7.91 14.37
CA TYR A 316 0.70 7.61 15.09
C TYR A 316 0.92 8.56 16.28
N PRO A 317 1.45 8.08 17.42
CA PRO A 317 1.95 8.94 18.48
C PRO A 317 3.05 9.88 17.97
N ASN A 318 3.12 11.09 18.52
CA ASN A 318 4.06 12.14 18.08
C ASN A 318 5.54 11.71 18.12
N ASP A 319 5.90 10.84 19.06
CA ASP A 319 7.26 10.33 19.25
C ASP A 319 7.55 9.04 18.45
N TRP A 320 6.55 8.44 17.79
CA TRP A 320 6.68 7.09 17.18
C TRP A 320 7.87 6.98 16.22
N PHE A 321 8.05 8.00 15.37
CA PHE A 321 9.12 8.01 14.37
C PHE A 321 10.40 8.71 14.83
N THR A 322 10.45 9.20 16.07
CA THR A 322 11.62 9.91 16.63
C THR A 322 12.23 9.20 17.84
N ALA A 323 11.52 8.24 18.43
CA ALA A 323 11.93 7.54 19.63
C ALA A 323 13.13 6.62 19.41
N ALA A 324 13.19 5.93 18.27
CA ALA A 324 14.35 5.15 17.85
C ALA A 324 15.15 5.87 16.75
N LYS A 325 16.49 5.87 16.88
CA LYS A 325 17.38 6.28 15.78
C LYS A 325 17.49 5.13 14.79
N VAL A 326 16.57 5.09 13.84
CA VAL A 326 16.58 4.12 12.73
C VAL A 326 17.26 4.79 11.54
N ASP A 327 18.39 4.23 11.11
CA ASP A 327 19.04 4.70 9.89
C ASP A 327 18.19 4.36 8.66
N ASP A 328 18.33 5.14 7.59
CA ASP A 328 17.50 5.03 6.39
C ASP A 328 17.53 3.64 5.75
N ASP A 329 18.70 2.99 5.76
CA ASP A 329 18.90 1.65 5.21
C ASP A 329 18.24 0.57 6.07
N GLU A 330 17.99 0.85 7.36
CA GLU A 330 17.36 -0.09 8.30
C GLU A 330 15.83 -0.06 8.25
N LYS A 331 15.21 0.98 7.67
CA LYS A 331 13.73 1.11 7.66
C LYS A 331 13.01 -0.02 6.96
N HIS A 332 13.64 -0.57 5.91
CA HIS A 332 13.06 -1.64 5.09
C HIS A 332 13.57 -3.02 5.54
N PHE A 333 14.43 -3.07 6.58
CA PHE A 333 15.00 -4.31 7.08
C PHE A 333 14.03 -5.03 8.02
N GLU A 334 13.37 -6.05 7.49
CA GLU A 334 12.42 -6.91 8.21
C GLU A 334 13.12 -7.86 9.19
N VAL A 335 12.72 -7.81 10.47
CA VAL A 335 13.11 -8.77 11.51
C VAL A 335 11.89 -9.55 12.03
N ALA A 336 12.11 -10.74 12.61
CA ALA A 336 11.01 -11.61 13.01
C ALA A 336 10.01 -10.95 13.99
N SER A 337 10.50 -10.13 14.94
CA SER A 337 9.64 -9.44 15.92
C SER A 337 8.66 -8.46 15.28
N MET A 338 9.03 -7.84 14.15
CA MET A 338 8.14 -6.91 13.43
C MET A 338 6.85 -7.58 12.99
N MET A 339 6.88 -8.90 12.72
CA MET A 339 5.69 -9.63 12.35
C MET A 339 4.70 -9.77 13.50
N GLU A 340 5.18 -9.94 14.73
CA GLU A 340 4.36 -10.00 15.94
C GLU A 340 3.77 -8.63 16.29
N GLU A 341 4.58 -7.56 16.16
CA GLU A 341 4.14 -6.18 16.35
C GLU A 341 3.06 -5.80 15.34
N ARG A 342 3.25 -6.15 14.06
CA ARG A 342 2.27 -5.95 13.00
C ARG A 342 0.96 -6.69 13.25
N SER A 343 1.06 -7.91 13.77
CA SER A 343 -0.10 -8.72 14.14
C SER A 343 -0.91 -8.04 15.25
N SER A 344 -0.22 -7.60 16.30
CA SER A 344 -0.81 -6.86 17.41
C SER A 344 -1.49 -5.57 16.91
N ARG A 345 -0.87 -4.87 15.95
CA ARG A 345 -1.45 -3.68 15.32
C ARG A 345 -2.73 -3.97 14.56
N CYS A 346 -2.74 -5.01 13.74
CA CYS A 346 -3.91 -5.40 12.95
C CYS A 346 -5.08 -5.77 13.87
N LEU A 347 -4.83 -6.56 14.92
CA LEU A 347 -5.87 -6.91 15.88
C LEU A 347 -6.38 -5.68 16.64
N TRP A 348 -5.47 -4.78 17.04
CA TRP A 348 -5.85 -3.53 17.72
C TRP A 348 -6.75 -2.67 16.83
N LEU A 349 -6.37 -2.42 15.57
CA LEU A 349 -7.22 -1.71 14.60
C LEU A 349 -8.56 -2.43 14.38
N GLY A 350 -8.55 -3.76 14.30
CA GLY A 350 -9.75 -4.57 14.22
C GLY A 350 -10.69 -4.32 15.42
N CYS A 351 -10.16 -4.26 16.64
CA CYS A 351 -10.95 -3.95 17.83
C CYS A 351 -11.45 -2.50 17.83
N ARG A 352 -10.67 -1.53 17.35
CA ARG A 352 -11.11 -0.14 17.18
C ARG A 352 -12.29 -0.04 16.20
N LEU A 353 -12.22 -0.75 15.07
CA LEU A 353 -13.30 -0.83 14.09
C LEU A 353 -14.52 -1.63 14.60
N ALA A 354 -14.33 -2.54 15.54
CA ALA A 354 -15.42 -3.28 16.19
C ALA A 354 -16.11 -2.53 17.33
N ALA A 355 -15.59 -1.37 17.74
CA ALA A 355 -16.06 -0.65 18.93
C ALA A 355 -17.55 -0.24 18.84
N THR A 356 -18.01 0.15 17.65
CA THR A 356 -19.42 0.52 17.41
C THR A 356 -20.29 -0.66 16.96
N SER A 357 -19.69 -1.82 16.68
CA SER A 357 -20.36 -3.00 16.11
C SER A 357 -21.09 -2.72 14.78
N THR A 358 -20.71 -1.66 14.07
CA THR A 358 -21.31 -1.27 12.78
C THR A 358 -20.79 -2.12 11.63
N TRP A 359 -19.51 -2.48 11.65
CA TRP A 359 -18.84 -3.21 10.57
C TRP A 359 -18.29 -4.54 11.06
N LEU A 360 -17.29 -4.47 11.94
CA LEU A 360 -16.74 -5.61 12.66
C LEU A 360 -17.43 -5.75 14.02
N THR A 361 -17.46 -6.97 14.53
CA THR A 361 -17.81 -7.27 15.92
C THR A 361 -16.66 -8.01 16.58
N TYR A 362 -16.55 -7.94 17.90
CA TYR A 362 -15.54 -8.69 18.65
C TYR A 362 -16.15 -9.35 19.88
N ASN A 363 -16.19 -10.68 19.86
CA ASN A 363 -16.66 -11.48 20.99
C ASN A 363 -15.54 -11.60 22.03
N LYS A 364 -15.80 -11.06 23.23
CA LYS A 364 -14.83 -11.02 24.33
C LYS A 364 -14.58 -12.39 24.98
N GLU A 365 -15.55 -13.29 24.94
CA GLU A 365 -15.47 -14.61 25.58
C GLU A 365 -14.69 -15.59 24.70
N THR A 366 -14.97 -15.59 23.39
CA THR A 366 -14.30 -16.47 22.44
C THR A 366 -13.02 -15.86 21.89
N SER A 367 -12.77 -14.56 22.12
CA SER A 367 -11.70 -13.78 21.48
C SER A 367 -11.74 -13.95 19.96
N GLN A 368 -12.91 -13.73 19.36
CA GLN A 368 -13.09 -13.85 17.91
C GLN A 368 -13.74 -12.60 17.34
N PHE A 369 -13.25 -12.20 16.18
CA PHE A 369 -13.87 -11.22 15.32
C PHE A 369 -15.04 -11.84 14.57
N GLY A 370 -16.10 -11.06 14.42
CA GLY A 370 -17.21 -11.30 13.52
C GLY A 370 -17.52 -10.03 12.75
N VAL A 371 -18.71 -9.99 12.18
CA VAL A 371 -19.24 -8.83 11.45
C VAL A 371 -20.62 -8.46 11.95
N ALA A 372 -21.09 -7.26 11.62
CA ALA A 372 -22.49 -6.90 11.77
C ALA A 372 -23.38 -7.80 10.88
N SER A 373 -24.63 -8.02 11.28
CA SER A 373 -25.51 -9.02 10.64
C SER A 373 -25.74 -8.79 9.15
N HIS A 374 -25.72 -7.54 8.68
CA HIS A 374 -25.91 -7.21 7.26
C HIS A 374 -24.66 -7.45 6.41
N TYR A 375 -23.48 -7.58 7.02
CA TYR A 375 -22.24 -7.97 6.35
C TYR A 375 -21.92 -9.46 6.48
N GLU A 376 -22.79 -10.22 7.15
CA GLU A 376 -22.61 -11.67 7.32
C GLU A 376 -22.86 -12.39 6.00
N MET A 377 -21.91 -13.25 5.61
CA MET A 377 -22.01 -14.04 4.39
C MET A 377 -21.19 -15.31 4.46
N ASN A 378 -21.66 -16.35 3.77
CA ASN A 378 -20.93 -17.61 3.66
C ASN A 378 -19.79 -17.44 2.66
N ILE A 379 -18.56 -17.60 3.14
CA ILE A 379 -17.38 -17.67 2.30
C ILE A 379 -17.16 -19.13 1.94
N ASP A 380 -17.25 -19.45 0.64
CA ASP A 380 -16.90 -20.78 0.16
C ASP A 380 -15.39 -20.97 0.30
N LEU A 381 -14.98 -21.90 1.16
CA LEU A 381 -13.57 -22.24 1.41
C LEU A 381 -13.08 -23.38 0.49
N SER A 382 -13.93 -23.87 -0.42
CA SER A 382 -13.66 -25.10 -1.19
C SER A 382 -12.94 -24.90 -2.53
N SER A 383 -12.61 -23.67 -2.93
CA SER A 383 -12.02 -23.39 -4.25
C SER A 383 -10.48 -23.43 -4.32
N ASP A 384 -9.77 -23.94 -3.32
CA ASP A 384 -8.33 -24.21 -3.43
C ASP A 384 -8.10 -25.43 -4.32
N ALA A 385 -8.05 -25.18 -5.64
CA ALA A 385 -7.63 -26.14 -6.64
C ALA A 385 -6.19 -26.56 -6.35
N THR A 386 -6.04 -27.74 -5.78
CA THR A 386 -4.81 -28.52 -5.81
C THR A 386 -4.32 -28.59 -7.26
N PRO A 387 -3.04 -28.31 -7.58
CA PRO A 387 -2.54 -28.53 -8.91
C PRO A 387 -2.63 -30.03 -9.21
N GLN A 388 -3.54 -30.43 -10.09
CA GLN A 388 -3.53 -31.79 -10.63
C GLN A 388 -2.20 -31.98 -11.38
N SER A 389 -1.31 -32.78 -10.80
CA SER A 389 -0.17 -33.31 -11.52
C SER A 389 -0.70 -34.22 -12.63
N ASN A 390 -0.77 -33.70 -13.86
CA ASN A 390 -0.95 -34.56 -15.03
C ASN A 390 0.33 -35.38 -15.20
N GLY A 391 0.33 -36.57 -14.59
CA GLY A 391 1.25 -37.64 -14.93
C GLY A 391 0.88 -38.18 -16.31
N GLU A 392 1.40 -37.54 -17.36
CA GLU A 392 1.44 -38.17 -18.67
C GLU A 392 2.48 -39.28 -18.65
N GLY A 393 2.00 -40.52 -18.66
CA GLY A 393 2.80 -41.69 -18.95
C GLY A 393 3.35 -41.62 -20.36
N VAL A 394 4.66 -41.41 -20.49
CA VAL A 394 5.37 -41.56 -21.76
C VAL A 394 5.73 -43.03 -21.92
N ASN A 395 5.07 -43.66 -22.90
CA ASN A 395 5.35 -45.00 -23.38
C ASN A 395 6.79 -45.13 -23.89
N ASP A 396 7.48 -46.16 -23.39
CA ASP A 396 8.72 -46.70 -23.94
C ASP A 396 8.58 -47.01 -25.43
N THR A 397 9.30 -46.25 -26.26
CA THR A 397 9.55 -46.63 -27.66
C THR A 397 11.00 -47.12 -27.78
N LYS A 398 11.10 -48.44 -28.00
CA LYS A 398 12.32 -49.20 -28.24
C LYS A 398 13.16 -48.62 -29.39
N THR A 399 14.43 -48.34 -29.12
CA THR A 399 15.49 -48.20 -30.11
C THR A 399 16.02 -49.59 -30.51
N PRO A 400 16.13 -49.94 -31.81
CA PRO A 400 16.85 -51.12 -32.25
C PRO A 400 18.36 -50.83 -32.38
N GLY A 401 19.16 -51.85 -32.08
CA GLY A 401 20.57 -51.76 -31.73
C GLY A 401 21.55 -51.44 -32.86
N ALA A 402 22.74 -51.01 -32.43
CA ALA A 402 23.97 -51.00 -33.22
C ALA A 402 24.86 -52.18 -32.79
N PRO A 403 25.59 -52.83 -33.72
CA PRO A 403 26.34 -54.05 -33.43
C PRO A 403 27.72 -53.76 -32.83
N GLU A 404 28.18 -54.74 -32.06
CA GLU A 404 29.47 -54.83 -31.39
C GLU A 404 30.66 -54.68 -32.35
N ALA A 405 31.71 -53.99 -31.89
CA ALA A 405 33.06 -54.14 -32.40
C ALA A 405 34.01 -54.42 -31.24
N SER A 406 34.52 -55.65 -31.24
CA SER A 406 35.60 -56.19 -30.41
C SER A 406 36.97 -55.63 -30.82
N ASN A 407 37.69 -55.02 -29.88
CA ASN A 407 39.04 -55.40 -29.43
C ASN A 407 39.56 -54.44 -28.35
#